data_AF-A0A814GTA9-F1
#
_entry.id   AF-A0A814GTA9-F1
#
_cell.length_a   1.000
_cell.length_b   1.000
_cell.length_c   1.000
_cell.angle_alpha   90.00
_cell.angle_beta   90.00
_cell.angle_gamma   90.00
#
_symmetry.space_group_name_H-M   'P 1'
#
loop_
_entity.id
_entity.type
_entity.pdbx_description
1 polymer ?
#
loop_
_entity_poly.entity_id
_entity_poly.type
_entity_poly.pdbx_seq_one_letter_code
_entity_poly.pdbx_strand_id
1 'polypeptide(L)'
;MFFSTSLEVGGINRLIKLDESENAITYVCPYEDLYDEIHQAHLKVGHGGVKITEKELKKIFSNISHRQISLFISFCCFCSEKNTKYGSKRVVVKPLISTEFMNRGQLDLMDFQTMPDGPFKWIMDYQDHHNKLSWLCALASKFAAEVARNLIDFLKHLKHIMFYRI
;
A
#
# COMPACT_ATOMS: atom_id res chain seq x y z
N MET A 1 -7.69 43.71 -2.41
CA MET A 1 -6.93 44.68 -1.60
C MET A 1 -6.65 44.00 -0.27
N PHE A 2 -5.40 43.62 0.02
CA PHE A 2 -5.06 43.01 1.31
C PHE A 2 -4.88 44.13 2.33
N PHE A 3 -5.88 44.35 3.19
CA PHE A 3 -5.71 45.21 4.36
C PHE A 3 -5.11 44.36 5.47
N SER A 4 -3.79 44.45 5.66
CA SER A 4 -3.11 43.89 6.83
C SER A 4 -2.78 45.02 7.79
N THR A 5 -3.19 44.88 9.05
CA THR A 5 -2.90 45.82 10.13
C THR A 5 -1.81 45.24 11.02
N SER A 6 -0.91 46.06 11.56
CA SER A 6 0.11 45.61 12.51
C SER A 6 -0.41 45.64 13.95
N LEU A 7 -0.05 44.65 14.76
CA LEU A 7 -0.26 44.64 16.21
C LEU A 7 1.06 44.40 16.92
N GLU A 8 1.34 45.18 17.95
CA GLU A 8 2.52 45.04 18.78
C GLU A 8 2.18 44.22 20.03
N VAL A 9 2.83 43.07 20.19
CA VAL A 9 2.68 42.20 21.37
C VAL A 9 4.07 41.93 21.94
N GLY A 10 4.33 42.41 23.16
CA GLY A 10 5.62 42.18 23.83
C GLY A 10 6.84 42.79 23.13
N GLY A 11 6.66 43.89 22.39
CA GLY A 11 7.73 44.56 21.63
C GLY A 11 7.99 43.99 20.23
N ILE A 12 7.19 43.01 19.80
CA ILE A 12 7.27 42.43 18.45
C ILE A 12 6.04 42.88 17.66
N ASN A 13 6.28 43.59 16.56
CA ASN A 13 5.24 43.97 15.60
C ASN A 13 4.93 42.81 14.66
N ARG A 14 3.68 42.34 14.65
CA ARG A 14 3.21 41.30 13.74
C ARG A 14 2.10 41.83 12.83
N LEU A 15 2.13 41.40 11.56
CA LEU A 15 1.06 41.68 10.61
C LEU A 15 -0.12 40.74 10.86
N ILE A 16 -1.32 41.30 10.85
CA ILE A 16 -2.58 40.62 11.16
C ILE A 16 -3.54 40.77 9.98
N LYS A 17 -4.30 39.71 9.75
CA LYS A 17 -5.47 39.68 8.88
C LYS A 17 -6.70 39.33 9.70
N LEU A 18 -7.72 40.20 9.60
CA LEU A 18 -9.05 39.93 10.13
C LEU A 18 -9.80 39.05 9.14
N ASP A 19 -10.34 37.93 9.63
CA ASP A 19 -11.33 37.17 8.89
C ASP A 19 -12.73 37.63 9.32
N GLU A 20 -13.38 38.42 8.45
CA GLU A 20 -14.72 38.97 8.70
C GLU A 20 -15.79 37.87 8.84
N SER A 21 -15.51 36.66 8.35
CA SER A 21 -16.48 35.55 8.36
C SER A 21 -16.46 34.72 9.65
N GLU A 22 -15.29 34.55 10.27
CA GLU A 22 -15.11 33.73 11.48
C GLU A 22 -14.86 34.55 12.76
N ASN A 23 -14.86 35.89 12.66
CA ASN A 23 -14.52 36.80 13.77
C ASN A 23 -13.14 36.45 14.40
N ALA A 24 -12.25 35.88 13.58
CA ALA A 24 -10.97 35.33 14.00
C ALA A 24 -9.81 36.20 13.48
N ILE A 25 -8.83 36.40 14.35
CA ILE A 25 -7.60 37.12 14.06
C ILE A 25 -6.54 36.10 13.64
N THR A 26 -6.05 36.21 12.41
CA THR A 26 -4.94 35.38 11.91
C THR A 26 -3.70 36.23 11.65
N TYR A 27 -2.54 35.65 11.86
CA TYR A 27 -1.26 36.31 11.63
C TYR A 27 -0.78 36.10 10.19
N VAL A 28 0.06 37.00 9.73
CA VAL A 28 0.85 36.82 8.52
C VAL A 28 2.23 36.36 8.96
N CYS A 29 2.61 35.15 8.57
CA CYS A 29 3.92 34.58 8.85
C CYS A 29 5.00 35.33 8.05
N PRO A 30 6.04 35.88 8.69
CA PRO A 30 7.23 36.34 8.00
C PRO A 30 7.86 35.22 7.17
N TYR A 31 8.56 35.57 6.09
CA TYR A 31 9.22 34.59 5.25
C TYR A 31 10.34 33.84 6.00
N GLU A 32 11.03 34.54 6.89
CA GLU A 32 12.12 34.01 7.71
C GLU A 32 11.64 32.89 8.66
N ASP A 33 10.46 33.05 9.25
CA ASP A 33 9.88 32.09 10.20
C ASP A 33 9.10 30.95 9.53
N LEU A 34 8.83 31.07 8.22
CA LEU A 34 7.94 30.16 7.49
C LEU A 34 8.34 28.68 7.64
N TYR A 35 9.64 28.40 7.58
CA TYR A 35 10.15 27.04 7.69
C TYR A 35 9.88 26.46 9.09
N ASP A 36 10.22 27.22 10.13
CA ASP A 36 10.11 26.78 11.52
C ASP A 36 8.64 26.59 11.92
N GLU A 37 7.74 27.47 11.48
CA GLU A 37 6.31 27.35 11.76
C GLU A 37 5.70 26.11 11.11
N ILE A 38 6.04 25.83 9.84
CA ILE A 38 5.58 24.59 9.16
C ILE A 38 6.17 23.37 9.86
N HIS A 39 7.46 23.42 10.25
CA HIS A 39 8.13 22.32 10.92
C HIS A 39 7.49 22.00 12.28
N GLN A 40 7.24 23.01 13.11
CA GLN A 40 6.59 22.84 14.41
C GLN A 40 5.16 22.31 14.26
N ALA A 41 4.38 22.85 13.33
CA ALA A 41 3.04 22.34 13.06
C ALA A 41 3.07 20.88 12.60
N HIS A 42 4.00 20.52 11.72
CA HIS A 42 4.18 19.16 11.22
C HIS A 42 4.57 18.16 12.32
N LEU A 43 5.46 18.55 13.24
CA LEU A 43 5.82 17.75 14.41
C LEU A 43 4.64 17.59 15.38
N LYS A 44 3.89 18.68 15.62
CA LYS A 44 2.72 18.68 16.50
C LYS A 44 1.64 17.70 16.06
N VAL A 45 1.45 17.54 14.75
CA VAL A 45 0.49 16.55 14.19
C VAL A 45 1.09 15.16 14.00
N GLY A 46 2.30 14.90 14.50
CA GLY A 46 2.95 13.59 14.46
C GLY A 46 3.32 13.14 13.05
N HIS A 47 3.92 14.03 12.25
CA HIS A 47 4.22 13.78 10.83
C HIS A 47 2.99 13.48 9.97
N GLY A 48 1.85 14.11 10.31
CA GLY A 48 0.62 14.06 9.52
C GLY A 48 0.82 14.58 8.10
N GLY A 49 -0.06 14.15 7.19
CA GLY A 49 -0.04 14.59 5.79
C GLY A 49 -0.33 16.09 5.61
N VAL A 50 -0.19 16.55 4.36
CA VAL A 50 -0.34 17.97 3.98
C VAL A 50 -1.62 18.59 4.52
N LYS A 51 -2.78 17.94 4.33
CA LYS A 51 -4.09 18.46 4.76
C LYS A 51 -4.20 18.65 6.28
N ILE A 52 -3.59 17.76 7.07
CA ILE A 52 -3.65 17.81 8.54
C ILE A 52 -2.77 18.97 9.03
N THR A 53 -1.55 19.07 8.49
CA THR A 53 -0.62 20.15 8.80
C THR A 53 -1.19 21.51 8.39
N GLU A 54 -1.83 21.60 7.22
CA GLU A 54 -2.51 22.81 6.75
C GLU A 54 -3.67 23.22 7.67
N LYS A 55 -4.45 22.28 8.18
CA LYS A 55 -5.53 22.57 9.12
C LYS A 55 -5.02 23.16 10.43
N GLU A 56 -3.87 22.71 10.93
CA GLU A 56 -3.25 23.32 12.12
C GLU A 56 -2.71 24.71 11.84
N LEU A 57 -2.04 24.91 10.70
CA LEU A 57 -1.46 26.21 10.34
C LEU A 57 -2.52 27.27 10.08
N LYS A 58 -3.64 26.92 9.44
CA LYS A 58 -4.74 27.86 9.15
C LYS A 58 -5.41 28.45 10.39
N LYS A 59 -5.27 27.82 11.56
CA LYS A 59 -5.76 28.39 12.83
C LYS A 59 -4.96 29.62 13.26
N ILE A 60 -3.74 29.75 12.77
CA ILE A 60 -2.77 30.75 13.24
C ILE A 60 -2.38 31.69 12.10
N PHE A 61 -2.14 31.16 10.90
CA PHE A 61 -1.57 31.91 9.77
C PHE A 61 -2.49 31.92 8.56
N SER A 62 -2.56 33.07 7.89
CA SER A 62 -3.40 33.27 6.69
C SER A 62 -2.64 33.18 5.37
N ASN A 63 -1.31 33.33 5.38
CA ASN A 63 -0.48 33.47 4.17
C ASN A 63 0.34 32.21 3.82
N ILE A 64 0.21 31.12 4.59
CA ILE A 64 0.91 29.87 4.30
C ILE A 64 0.06 29.04 3.33
N SER A 65 0.60 28.81 2.14
CA SER A 65 -0.09 28.08 1.07
C SER A 65 0.08 26.57 1.17
N HIS A 66 -0.90 25.82 0.66
CA HIS A 66 -0.81 24.37 0.47
C HIS A 66 0.49 23.95 -0.25
N ARG A 67 0.94 24.73 -1.25
CA ARG A 67 2.17 24.42 -2.01
C ARG A 67 3.42 24.46 -1.13
N GLN A 68 3.55 25.45 -0.25
CA GLN A 68 4.67 25.55 0.68
C GLN A 68 4.72 24.36 1.65
N ILE A 69 3.55 23.98 2.19
CA ILE A 69 3.43 22.83 3.11
C ILE A 69 3.76 21.52 2.38
N SER A 70 3.21 21.35 1.19
CA SER A 70 3.47 20.18 0.34
C SER A 70 4.95 20.03 0.02
N LEU A 71 5.62 21.14 -0.32
CA LEU A 71 7.06 21.13 -0.60
C LEU A 71 7.85 20.74 0.65
N PHE A 72 7.57 21.35 1.80
CA PHE A 72 8.23 21.01 3.07
C PHE A 72 8.10 19.52 3.39
N ILE A 73 6.87 18.97 3.38
CA ILE A 73 6.62 17.57 3.73
C ILE A 73 7.31 16.61 2.76
N SER A 74 7.45 16.98 1.48
CA SER A 74 8.17 16.16 0.49
C SER A 74 9.66 15.96 0.82
N PHE A 75 10.26 16.89 1.59
CA PHE A 75 11.65 16.81 2.05
C PHE A 75 11.80 16.29 3.48
N CYS A 76 10.71 16.02 4.19
CA CYS A 76 10.77 15.46 5.54
C CYS A 76 11.31 14.01 5.48
N CYS A 77 12.43 13.74 6.15
CA CYS A 77 13.08 12.43 6.14
C CYS A 77 12.14 11.31 6.65
N PHE A 78 11.44 11.54 7.75
CA PHE A 78 10.47 10.59 8.33
C PHE A 78 9.30 10.27 7.40
N CYS A 79 8.81 11.25 6.63
CA CYS A 79 7.71 11.05 5.68
C CYS A 79 8.20 10.38 4.39
N SER A 80 9.38 10.76 3.90
CA SER A 80 9.99 10.22 2.69
C SER A 80 10.24 8.71 2.80
N GLU A 81 10.78 8.26 3.95
CA GLU A 81 11.00 6.84 4.21
C GLU A 81 9.69 6.02 4.23
N LYS A 82 8.58 6.60 4.72
CA LYS A 82 7.26 5.93 4.66
C LYS A 82 6.74 5.84 3.22
N ASN A 83 6.91 6.88 2.41
CA ASN A 83 6.41 6.92 1.04
C ASN A 83 7.13 5.94 0.10
N THR A 84 8.42 5.66 0.33
CA THR A 84 9.18 4.67 -0.49
C THR A 84 8.69 3.23 -0.31
N LYS A 85 8.12 2.88 0.86
CA LYS A 85 7.61 1.52 1.14
C LYS A 85 6.30 1.20 0.42
N TYR A 86 5.52 2.23 0.06
CA TYR A 86 4.21 2.10 -0.60
C TYR A 86 4.21 2.59 -2.04
N GLY A 87 5.38 2.83 -2.63
CA GLY A 87 5.49 3.00 -4.08
C GLY A 87 4.94 1.74 -4.73
N SER A 88 3.69 1.81 -5.21
CA SER A 88 3.06 0.73 -5.95
C SER A 88 3.85 0.55 -7.23
N LYS A 89 4.88 -0.29 -7.17
CA LYS A 89 5.29 -1.07 -8.32
C LYS A 89 4.02 -1.82 -8.69
N ARG A 90 3.25 -1.29 -9.63
CA ARG A 90 2.26 -2.09 -10.35
C ARG A 90 3.10 -3.22 -10.89
N VAL A 91 3.03 -4.37 -10.22
CA VAL A 91 3.61 -5.59 -10.74
C VAL A 91 2.86 -5.79 -12.03
N VAL A 92 3.50 -5.47 -13.15
CA VAL A 92 3.00 -5.86 -14.45
C VAL A 92 3.12 -7.37 -14.45
N VAL A 93 2.07 -8.05 -13.99
CA VAL A 93 1.97 -9.50 -14.05
C VAL A 93 1.79 -9.81 -15.51
N LYS A 94 2.88 -10.09 -16.22
CA LYS A 94 2.79 -10.70 -17.54
C LYS A 94 2.07 -12.05 -17.35
N PRO A 95 0.90 -12.27 -17.99
CA PRO A 95 0.20 -13.54 -17.85
C PRO A 95 1.11 -14.66 -18.32
N LEU A 96 1.20 -15.73 -17.52
CA LEU A 96 1.92 -16.94 -17.91
C LEU A 96 1.02 -17.71 -18.90
N ILE A 97 1.28 -17.54 -20.19
CA ILE A 97 0.55 -18.20 -21.27
C ILE A 97 1.19 -19.56 -21.54
N SER A 98 0.40 -20.64 -21.48
CA SER A 98 0.78 -21.97 -21.98
C SER A 98 0.04 -22.25 -23.29
N THR A 99 0.79 -22.52 -24.36
CA THR A 99 0.24 -22.76 -25.70
C THR A 99 -0.28 -24.17 -25.90
N GLU A 100 0.17 -25.11 -25.07
CA GLU A 100 -0.12 -26.54 -25.20
C GLU A 100 -0.56 -27.13 -23.87
N PHE A 101 -1.41 -28.16 -23.97
CA PHE A 101 -1.86 -28.96 -22.83
C PHE A 101 -0.68 -29.69 -22.19
N MET A 102 -0.61 -29.68 -20.85
CA MET A 102 0.42 -30.33 -20.04
C MET A 102 1.85 -29.81 -20.23
N ASN A 103 2.06 -28.74 -21.00
CA ASN A 103 3.35 -28.08 -21.10
C ASN A 103 3.70 -27.35 -19.78
N ARG A 104 2.68 -26.83 -19.09
CA ARG A 104 2.84 -26.17 -17.80
C ARG A 104 1.60 -26.37 -16.94
N GLY A 105 1.81 -26.77 -15.70
CA GLY A 105 0.77 -26.76 -14.66
C GLY A 105 1.22 -25.99 -13.42
N GLN A 106 0.24 -25.56 -12.64
CA GLN A 106 0.44 -25.05 -11.30
C GLN A 106 0.01 -26.12 -10.30
N LEU A 107 0.84 -26.36 -9.28
CA LEU A 107 0.51 -27.23 -8.17
C LEU A 107 0.34 -26.38 -6.92
N ASP A 108 -0.77 -26.58 -6.23
CA ASP A 108 -1.08 -25.92 -4.97
C ASP A 108 -1.51 -26.93 -3.90
N LEU A 109 -1.45 -26.50 -2.63
CA LEU A 109 -1.88 -27.26 -1.47
C LEU A 109 -2.92 -26.46 -0.70
N MET A 110 -4.15 -26.97 -0.67
CA MET A 110 -5.24 -26.41 0.11
C MET A 110 -5.23 -27.02 1.51
N ASP A 111 -5.34 -26.16 2.52
CA ASP A 111 -5.40 -26.56 3.93
C ASP A 111 -6.83 -26.92 4.35
N PHE A 112 -7.01 -28.15 4.83
CA PHE A 112 -8.27 -28.68 5.36
C PHE A 112 -8.11 -29.18 6.80
N GLN A 113 -7.09 -28.73 7.54
CA GLN A 113 -6.82 -29.18 8.92
C GLN A 113 -7.96 -28.90 9.90
N THR A 114 -8.77 -27.87 9.65
CA THR A 114 -9.93 -27.50 10.49
C THR A 114 -11.15 -28.39 10.25
N MET A 115 -11.22 -29.08 9.11
CA MET A 115 -12.30 -30.00 8.73
C MET A 115 -11.72 -31.19 7.93
N PRO A 116 -10.92 -32.06 8.57
CA PRO A 116 -10.30 -33.18 7.89
C PRO A 116 -11.31 -34.28 7.56
N ASP A 117 -11.03 -35.03 6.49
CA ASP A 117 -11.73 -36.29 6.19
C ASP A 117 -10.81 -37.46 6.59
N GLY A 118 -11.06 -38.02 7.77
CA GLY A 118 -10.21 -39.07 8.35
C GLY A 118 -8.75 -38.63 8.46
N PRO A 119 -7.79 -39.33 7.82
CA PRO A 119 -6.38 -38.96 7.87
C PRO A 119 -6.04 -37.78 6.96
N PHE A 120 -6.91 -37.40 6.01
CA PHE A 120 -6.64 -36.42 4.98
C PHE A 120 -6.91 -34.99 5.48
N LYS A 121 -5.87 -34.16 5.45
CA LYS A 121 -5.85 -32.80 6.00
C LYS A 121 -5.52 -31.75 4.94
N TRP A 122 -5.18 -32.19 3.75
CA TRP A 122 -4.70 -31.36 2.66
C TRP A 122 -5.31 -31.84 1.36
N ILE A 123 -5.50 -30.93 0.41
CA ILE A 123 -5.84 -31.29 -0.97
C ILE A 123 -4.73 -30.73 -1.86
N MET A 124 -4.08 -31.60 -2.61
CA MET A 124 -3.23 -31.21 -3.72
C MET A 124 -4.09 -30.88 -4.93
N ASP A 125 -3.96 -29.67 -5.45
CA ASP A 125 -4.61 -29.21 -6.68
C ASP A 125 -3.55 -29.00 -7.75
N TYR A 126 -3.61 -29.79 -8.82
CA TYR A 126 -2.83 -29.55 -10.02
C TYR A 126 -3.74 -28.95 -11.07
N GLN A 127 -3.41 -27.75 -11.58
CA GLN A 127 -4.15 -27.08 -12.63
C GLN A 127 -3.30 -26.89 -13.88
N ASP A 128 -3.76 -27.38 -15.03
CA ASP A 128 -3.11 -27.12 -16.31
C ASP A 128 -3.29 -25.66 -16.74
N HIS A 129 -2.20 -25.03 -17.20
CA HIS A 129 -2.25 -23.61 -17.56
C HIS A 129 -2.99 -23.34 -18.87
N HIS A 130 -3.08 -24.31 -19.78
CA HIS A 130 -3.66 -24.13 -21.11
C HIS A 130 -5.18 -24.18 -21.08
N ASN A 131 -5.76 -25.25 -20.52
CA ASN A 131 -7.22 -25.43 -20.51
C ASN A 131 -7.87 -25.24 -19.12
N LYS A 132 -7.08 -24.94 -18.09
CA LYS A 132 -7.54 -24.75 -16.69
C LYS A 132 -8.18 -26.00 -16.08
N LEU A 133 -7.97 -27.18 -16.66
CA LEU A 133 -8.39 -28.44 -16.07
C LEU A 133 -7.64 -28.64 -14.74
N SER A 134 -8.38 -28.99 -13.69
CA SER A 134 -7.87 -29.13 -12.33
C SER A 134 -8.05 -30.56 -11.85
N TRP A 135 -7.05 -31.09 -11.15
CA TRP A 135 -7.03 -32.43 -10.60
C TRP A 135 -6.73 -32.36 -9.11
N LEU A 136 -7.62 -32.95 -8.32
CA LEU A 136 -7.57 -32.92 -6.87
C LEU A 136 -7.15 -34.28 -6.32
N CYS A 137 -6.27 -34.26 -5.31
CA CYS A 137 -5.83 -35.45 -4.59
C CYS A 137 -5.80 -35.15 -3.09
N ALA A 138 -6.54 -35.95 -2.30
CA ALA A 138 -6.53 -35.84 -0.84
C ALA A 138 -5.20 -36.38 -0.28
N LEU A 139 -4.55 -35.60 0.60
CA LEU A 139 -3.26 -35.93 1.22
C LEU A 139 -3.36 -35.91 2.74
N ALA A 140 -2.66 -36.84 3.38
CA ALA A 140 -2.56 -36.90 4.84
C ALA A 140 -1.60 -35.83 5.39
N SER A 141 -0.57 -35.48 4.62
CA SER A 141 0.41 -34.45 4.98
C SER A 141 0.80 -33.56 3.81
N LYS A 142 1.25 -32.34 4.12
CA LYS A 142 1.88 -31.42 3.17
C LYS A 142 3.35 -31.72 2.89
N PHE A 143 3.87 -32.86 3.35
CA PHE A 143 5.29 -33.16 3.19
C PHE A 143 5.63 -33.40 1.73
N ALA A 144 6.73 -32.82 1.27
CA ALA A 144 7.18 -32.90 -0.11
C ALA A 144 7.26 -34.35 -0.63
N ALA A 145 7.63 -35.30 0.23
CA ALA A 145 7.70 -36.72 -0.13
C ALA A 145 6.33 -37.34 -0.46
N GLU A 146 5.26 -36.94 0.20
CA GLU A 146 3.91 -37.40 -0.10
C GLU A 146 3.36 -36.70 -1.36
N VAL A 147 3.55 -35.38 -1.44
CA VAL A 147 3.15 -34.57 -2.60
C VAL A 147 3.84 -35.09 -3.88
N ALA A 148 5.15 -35.31 -3.84
CA ALA A 148 5.91 -35.76 -5.00
C ALA A 148 5.48 -37.16 -5.46
N ARG A 149 5.20 -38.09 -4.54
CA ARG A 149 4.72 -39.43 -4.90
C ARG A 149 3.38 -39.35 -5.65
N ASN A 150 2.40 -38.65 -5.08
CA ASN A 150 1.09 -38.49 -5.71
C ASN A 150 1.16 -37.76 -7.05
N LEU A 151 2.00 -36.72 -7.15
CA LEU A 151 2.22 -35.99 -8.40
C LEU A 151 2.83 -36.90 -9.48
N ILE A 152 3.87 -37.68 -9.15
CA ILE A 152 4.51 -38.60 -10.11
C ILE A 152 3.52 -39.65 -10.60
N ASP A 153 2.74 -40.23 -9.70
CA ASP A 153 1.75 -41.27 -10.06
C ASP A 153 0.65 -40.70 -10.96
N PHE A 154 0.16 -39.49 -10.66
CA PHE A 154 -0.73 -38.74 -11.54
C PHE A 154 -0.14 -38.48 -12.93
N LEU A 155 1.10 -37.95 -13.01
CA LEU A 155 1.74 -37.65 -14.28
C LEU A 155 2.01 -38.90 -15.13
N LYS A 156 2.32 -40.03 -14.50
CA LYS A 156 2.44 -41.33 -15.19
C LYS A 156 1.11 -41.75 -15.80
N HIS A 157 0.02 -41.64 -15.05
CA HIS A 157 -1.31 -41.99 -15.52
C HIS A 157 -1.75 -41.12 -16.71
N LEU A 158 -1.49 -39.81 -16.64
CA LEU A 158 -1.81 -38.88 -17.73
C LEU A 158 -1.03 -39.16 -19.01
N LYS A 159 0.28 -39.48 -18.91
CA LYS A 159 1.05 -39.89 -20.10
C LYS A 159 0.42 -41.10 -20.77
N HIS A 160 0.03 -42.12 -20.00
CA HIS A 160 -0.64 -43.29 -20.55
C HIS A 160 -2.00 -42.92 -21.20
N ILE A 161 -2.76 -41.98 -20.66
CA ILE A 161 -4.02 -41.54 -21.30
C ILE A 161 -3.75 -40.77 -22.60
N MET A 162 -2.72 -39.94 -22.65
CA MET A 162 -2.41 -39.11 -23.82
C MET A 162 -1.75 -39.88 -24.97
N PHE A 163 -0.92 -40.89 -24.69
CA PHE A 163 -0.22 -41.67 -25.73
C PHE A 163 -1.09 -42.72 -26.42
N TYR A 164 -2.25 -43.08 -25.85
CA TYR A 164 -3.12 -44.14 -26.39
C TYR A 164 -4.48 -43.62 -26.89
N ARG A 165 -4.65 -42.29 -27.02
CA ARG A 165 -5.93 -41.67 -27.40
C ARG A 165 -5.81 -40.58 -28.46
N ILE A 166 -4.74 -40.59 -29.24
CA ILE A 166 -4.57 -39.83 -30.50
C ILE A 166 -4.21 -40.83 -31.60
#